data_AF-A0A2N0KLS5-F1
#
_entry.id   AF-A0A2N0KLS5-F1
#
_cell.length_a   1.000
_cell.length_b   1.000
_cell.length_c   1.000
_cell.angle_alpha   90.00
_cell.angle_beta   90.00
_cell.angle_gamma   90.00
#
_symmetry.space_group_name_H-M   'P 1'
#
loop_
_entity.id
_entity.type
_entity.pdbx_description
1 polymer ?
#
loop_
_entity_poly.entity_id
_entity_poly.type
_entity_poly.pdbx_seq_one_letter_code
_entity_poly.pdbx_strand_id
1 'polypeptide(L)'
;MARGEDAESEEDVIRDNPQLARLLTSRFEVFIAGHMEQGSIRQYLPPRPPRVHSFVYDCSPDEISLFTARLDLLRLLLNSGAPHADEIAGACIRQAAPSHRQPDEFLAHACRTLAVELSADVARLNAILRRIAP
;
A
#
# COMPACT_ATOMS: atom_id res chain seq x y z
N MET A 1 13.70 15.48 -33.21
CA MET A 1 14.63 15.07 -32.13
C MET A 1 13.82 14.68 -30.92
N ALA A 2 14.19 13.59 -30.26
CA ALA A 2 13.58 13.19 -29.00
C ALA A 2 13.98 14.22 -27.93
N ARG A 3 13.05 14.63 -27.06
CA ARG A 3 13.40 15.53 -25.95
C ARG A 3 14.18 14.72 -24.91
N GLY A 4 15.42 15.15 -24.63
CA GLY A 4 16.31 14.47 -23.67
C GLY A 4 17.40 13.59 -24.28
N GLU A 5 17.64 13.66 -25.60
CA GLU A 5 18.68 12.87 -26.29
C GLU A 5 20.09 13.07 -25.70
N ASP A 6 20.40 14.27 -25.21
CA ASP A 6 21.70 14.64 -24.62
C ASP A 6 21.65 14.86 -23.09
N ALA A 7 20.56 14.50 -22.42
CA ALA A 7 20.39 14.76 -20.99
C ALA A 7 21.00 13.64 -20.12
N GLU A 8 21.70 14.00 -19.06
CA GLU A 8 22.39 13.06 -18.15
C GLU A 8 21.44 12.45 -17.11
N SER A 9 20.27 13.05 -16.88
CA SER A 9 19.24 12.56 -15.93
C SER A 9 17.82 12.92 -16.35
N GLU A 10 16.82 12.21 -15.80
CA GLU A 10 15.39 12.53 -16.00
C GLU A 10 15.04 13.92 -15.45
N GLU A 11 15.72 14.33 -14.36
CA GLU A 11 15.57 15.66 -13.75
C GLU A 11 16.03 16.76 -14.71
N ASP A 12 17.12 16.57 -15.45
CA ASP A 12 17.60 17.50 -16.48
C ASP A 12 16.62 17.60 -17.66
N VAL A 13 16.06 16.46 -18.10
CA VAL A 13 15.04 16.43 -19.15
C VAL A 13 13.82 17.26 -18.77
N ILE A 14 13.33 17.10 -17.53
CA ILE A 14 12.17 17.83 -17.01
C ILE A 14 12.49 19.31 -16.84
N ARG A 15 13.67 19.66 -16.29
CA ARG A 15 14.12 21.06 -16.12
C ARG A 15 14.16 21.80 -17.46
N ASP A 16 14.75 21.18 -18.48
CA ASP A 16 14.96 21.80 -19.79
C ASP A 16 13.68 21.75 -20.66
N ASN A 17 12.70 20.93 -20.26
CA ASN A 17 11.42 20.78 -20.95
C ASN A 17 10.24 20.76 -19.96
N PRO A 18 9.95 21.87 -19.25
CA PRO A 18 8.96 21.91 -18.15
C PRO A 18 7.53 21.56 -18.59
N GLN A 19 7.20 21.70 -19.88
CA GLN A 19 5.95 21.22 -20.47
C GLN A 19 5.78 19.69 -20.40
N LEU A 20 6.86 18.91 -20.29
CA LEU A 20 6.78 17.45 -20.14
C LEU A 20 6.07 17.06 -18.85
N ALA A 21 6.26 17.80 -17.76
CA ALA A 21 5.54 17.59 -16.51
C ALA A 21 4.02 17.76 -16.65
N ARG A 22 3.56 18.46 -17.70
CA ARG A 22 2.14 18.64 -18.01
C ARG A 22 1.61 17.61 -19.02
N LEU A 23 2.49 16.90 -19.72
CA LEU A 23 2.15 15.89 -20.74
C LEU A 23 2.21 14.47 -20.18
N LEU A 24 3.12 14.21 -19.24
CA LEU A 24 3.28 12.92 -18.57
C LEU A 24 2.38 12.91 -17.33
N THR A 25 1.18 12.35 -17.47
CA THR A 25 0.27 12.13 -16.33
C THR A 25 0.26 10.65 -15.97
N SER A 26 0.81 10.31 -14.81
CA SER A 26 0.64 8.98 -14.22
C SER A 26 -0.77 8.85 -13.66
N ARG A 27 -1.48 7.80 -14.07
CA ARG A 27 -2.77 7.41 -13.48
C ARG A 27 -2.53 6.15 -12.66
N PHE A 28 -3.01 6.15 -11.43
CA PHE A 28 -3.02 4.98 -10.57
C PHE A 28 -4.42 4.79 -10.00
N GLU A 29 -4.76 3.53 -9.73
CA GLU A 29 -5.96 3.17 -9.00
C GLU A 29 -5.60 2.99 -7.54
N VAL A 30 -6.52 3.39 -6.65
CA VAL A 30 -6.33 3.28 -5.21
C VAL A 30 -7.34 2.33 -4.61
N PHE A 31 -6.88 1.55 -3.65
CA PHE A 31 -7.72 0.73 -2.80
C PHE A 31 -7.84 1.40 -1.43
N ILE A 32 -9.08 1.65 -0.98
CA ILE A 32 -9.31 2.26 0.33
C ILE A 32 -9.23 1.16 1.39
N ALA A 33 -8.11 1.11 2.10
CA ALA A 33 -7.88 0.17 3.20
C ALA A 33 -8.59 0.57 4.52
N GLY A 34 -8.94 1.85 4.67
CA GLY A 34 -9.56 2.37 5.88
C GLY A 34 -9.63 3.89 5.91
N HIS A 35 -10.07 4.43 7.04
CA HIS A 35 -10.13 5.87 7.30
C HIS A 35 -9.96 6.16 8.80
N MET A 36 -9.66 7.42 9.10
CA MET A 36 -9.66 7.93 10.47
C MET A 36 -10.84 8.90 10.64
N GLU A 37 -11.64 8.69 11.69
CA GLU A 37 -12.73 9.58 12.07
C GLU A 37 -12.64 9.87 13.56
N GLN A 38 -12.61 11.15 13.96
CA GLN A 38 -12.53 11.57 15.36
C GLN A 38 -11.39 10.89 16.15
N GLY A 39 -10.22 10.76 15.52
CA GLY A 39 -9.04 10.11 16.11
C GLY A 39 -9.11 8.58 16.18
N SER A 40 -10.19 7.97 15.71
CA SER A 40 -10.36 6.52 15.66
C SER A 40 -10.09 5.99 14.26
N ILE A 41 -9.22 4.99 14.16
CA ILE A 41 -8.93 4.29 12.90
C ILE A 41 -9.98 3.20 12.67
N ARG A 42 -10.46 3.12 11.44
CA ARG A 42 -11.46 2.17 10.97
C ARG A 42 -10.97 1.56 9.67
N GLN A 43 -10.69 0.26 9.69
CA GLN A 43 -10.22 -0.49 8.52
C GLN A 43 -11.40 -1.06 7.71
N TYR A 44 -12.28 -0.15 7.29
CA TYR A 44 -13.39 -0.39 6.37
C TYR A 44 -13.68 0.90 5.59
N LEU A 45 -14.52 0.79 4.56
CA LEU A 45 -14.81 1.90 3.66
C LEU A 45 -15.42 3.11 4.41
N PRO A 46 -14.95 4.34 4.14
CA PRO A 46 -15.55 5.53 4.70
C PRO A 46 -17.01 5.70 4.23
N PRO A 47 -17.87 6.40 5.00
CA PRO A 47 -19.26 6.62 4.62
C PRO A 47 -19.44 7.51 3.38
N ARG A 48 -18.37 8.18 2.93
CA ARG A 48 -18.32 9.01 1.73
C ARG A 48 -17.00 8.79 1.00
N PRO A 49 -16.96 8.86 -0.34
CA PRO A 49 -15.72 8.73 -1.09
C PRO A 49 -14.73 9.86 -0.76
N PRO A 50 -13.43 9.65 -1.00
CA PRO A 50 -12.43 10.71 -0.95
C PRO A 50 -12.80 11.91 -1.84
N ARG A 51 -12.39 13.12 -1.46
CA ARG A 51 -12.66 14.33 -2.25
C ARG A 51 -11.81 14.30 -3.52
N VAL A 52 -12.41 14.59 -4.68
CA VAL A 52 -11.77 14.51 -6.01
C VAL A 52 -10.52 15.39 -6.14
N HIS A 53 -10.45 16.51 -5.42
CA HIS A 53 -9.33 17.47 -5.47
C HIS A 53 -8.43 17.41 -4.23
N SER A 54 -8.50 16.32 -3.46
CA SER A 54 -7.55 16.12 -2.35
C SER A 54 -6.18 15.69 -2.88
N PHE A 55 -5.14 16.27 -2.31
CA PHE A 55 -3.78 15.78 -2.48
C PHE A 55 -3.59 14.45 -1.73
N VAL A 56 -2.70 13.62 -2.25
CA VAL A 56 -2.25 12.38 -1.62
C VAL A 56 -0.86 12.62 -1.08
N TYR A 57 -0.59 12.10 0.12
CA TYR A 57 0.69 12.18 0.80
C TYR A 57 1.11 10.80 1.25
N ASP A 58 2.42 10.57 1.31
CA ASP A 58 2.94 9.35 1.90
C ASP A 58 2.66 9.34 3.40
N CYS A 59 2.30 8.16 3.91
CA CYS A 59 2.15 7.97 5.35
C CYS A 59 3.54 7.97 6.01
N SER A 60 3.66 8.66 7.13
CA SER A 60 4.82 8.57 8.01
C SER A 60 4.94 7.17 8.64
N PRO A 61 6.13 6.77 9.13
CA PRO A 61 6.28 5.52 9.88
C PRO A 61 5.31 5.41 11.07
N ASP A 62 5.05 6.51 11.77
CA ASP A 62 4.12 6.53 12.90
C ASP A 62 2.67 6.28 12.45
N GLU A 63 2.24 6.87 11.33
CA GLU A 63 0.93 6.61 10.74
C GLU A 63 0.80 5.17 10.25
N ILE A 64 1.85 4.62 9.62
CA ILE A 64 1.89 3.22 9.20
C ILE A 64 1.75 2.30 10.41
N SER A 65 2.55 2.51 11.45
CA SER A 65 2.51 1.67 12.66
C SER A 65 1.16 1.76 13.35
N LEU A 66 0.63 2.98 13.50
CA LEU A 66 -0.68 3.21 14.12
C LEU A 66 -1.82 2.57 13.31
N PHE A 67 -1.81 2.75 11.99
CA PHE A 67 -2.84 2.19 11.11
C PHE A 67 -2.78 0.66 11.10
N THR A 68 -1.58 0.07 11.06
CA THR A 68 -1.37 -1.38 10.97
C THR A 68 -1.25 -2.08 12.32
N ALA A 69 -1.50 -1.39 13.44
CA ALA A 69 -1.65 -2.00 14.76
C ALA A 69 -2.79 -3.05 14.80
N ARG A 70 -3.75 -2.92 13.89
CA ARG A 70 -4.73 -3.95 13.52
C ARG A 70 -4.58 -4.28 12.04
N LEU A 71 -5.02 -5.45 11.62
CA LEU A 71 -4.85 -5.96 10.25
C LEU A 71 -6.16 -6.41 9.60
N ASP A 72 -7.29 -5.86 10.04
CA ASP A 72 -8.61 -6.05 9.43
C ASP A 72 -8.63 -5.61 7.95
N LEU A 73 -7.73 -4.70 7.54
CA LEU A 73 -7.52 -4.29 6.15
C LEU A 73 -7.21 -5.48 5.22
N LEU A 74 -6.51 -6.51 5.74
CA LEU A 74 -6.10 -7.65 4.94
C LEU A 74 -7.32 -8.42 4.43
N ARG A 75 -8.36 -8.55 5.26
CA ARG A 75 -9.63 -9.15 4.87
C ARG A 75 -10.30 -8.35 3.76
N LEU A 76 -10.29 -7.02 3.84
CA LEU A 76 -10.87 -6.17 2.80
C LEU A 76 -10.09 -6.33 1.48
N LEU A 77 -8.76 -6.32 1.54
CA LEU A 77 -7.87 -6.42 0.38
C LEU A 77 -7.98 -7.79 -0.31
N LEU A 78 -7.87 -8.88 0.44
CA LEU A 78 -7.91 -10.25 -0.09
C LEU A 78 -9.24 -10.62 -0.74
N ASN A 79 -10.33 -9.94 -0.35
CA ASN A 79 -11.68 -10.13 -0.85
C ASN A 79 -12.16 -9.01 -1.79
N SER A 80 -11.28 -8.06 -2.15
CA SER A 80 -11.63 -6.90 -2.97
C SER A 80 -11.88 -7.22 -4.46
N GLY A 81 -11.40 -8.37 -4.93
CA GLY A 81 -11.33 -8.69 -6.35
C GLY A 81 -10.23 -7.93 -7.11
N ALA A 82 -9.39 -7.16 -6.42
CA ALA A 82 -8.29 -6.44 -7.04
C ALA A 82 -7.28 -7.43 -7.66
N PRO A 83 -6.76 -7.13 -8.87
CA PRO A 83 -5.64 -7.88 -9.43
C PRO A 83 -4.47 -7.91 -8.45
N HIS A 84 -3.82 -9.07 -8.33
CA HIS A 84 -2.63 -9.24 -7.49
C HIS A 84 -2.83 -8.92 -5.99
N ALA A 85 -4.06 -8.98 -5.47
CA ALA A 85 -4.37 -8.72 -4.05
C ALA A 85 -3.43 -9.47 -3.07
N ASP A 86 -3.05 -10.71 -3.39
CA ASP A 86 -2.16 -11.54 -2.59
C ASP A 86 -0.73 -10.96 -2.50
N GLU A 87 -0.19 -10.48 -3.62
CA GLU A 87 1.12 -9.84 -3.66
C GLU A 87 1.08 -8.47 -2.97
N ILE A 88 0.00 -7.71 -3.17
CA ILE A 88 -0.20 -6.42 -2.48
C ILE A 88 -0.29 -6.63 -0.97
N ALA A 89 -0.97 -7.69 -0.50
CA ALA A 89 -1.05 -8.02 0.91
C ALA A 89 0.33 -8.36 1.50
N GLY A 90 1.10 -9.21 0.81
CA GLY A 90 2.47 -9.54 1.22
C GLY A 90 3.39 -8.31 1.25
N ALA A 91 3.30 -7.45 0.22
CA ALA A 91 4.06 -6.22 0.13
C ALA A 91 3.68 -5.21 1.23
N CYS A 92 2.38 -5.06 1.52
CA CYS A 92 1.88 -4.20 2.58
C CYS A 92 2.45 -4.60 3.95
N ILE A 93 2.43 -5.90 4.27
CA ILE A 93 3.00 -6.41 5.52
C ILE A 93 4.52 -6.18 5.58
N ARG A 94 5.24 -6.53 4.51
CA ARG A 94 6.70 -6.37 4.43
C ARG A 94 7.14 -4.91 4.56
N GLN A 95 6.38 -3.97 3.97
CA GLN A 95 6.68 -2.54 4.03
C GLN A 95 6.24 -1.89 5.35
N ALA A 96 5.22 -2.42 6.03
CA ALA A 96 4.79 -1.92 7.32
C ALA A 96 5.69 -2.38 8.47
N ALA A 97 6.29 -3.57 8.37
CA ALA A 97 7.08 -4.16 9.46
C ALA A 97 8.19 -3.24 10.02
N PRO A 98 9.00 -2.53 9.20
CA PRO A 98 10.05 -1.62 9.70
C PRO A 98 9.51 -0.42 10.50
N SER A 99 8.24 -0.07 10.34
CA SER A 99 7.60 1.03 11.08
C SER A 99 7.21 0.62 12.50
N HIS A 100 7.18 -0.67 12.82
CA HIS A 100 6.85 -1.16 14.16
C HIS A 100 8.11 -1.28 15.03
N ARG A 101 7.97 -0.99 16.33
CA ARG A 101 9.06 -1.11 17.30
C ARG A 101 9.63 -2.52 17.41
N GLN A 102 8.79 -3.53 17.19
CA GLN A 102 9.14 -4.95 17.20
C GLN A 102 8.67 -5.59 15.88
N PRO A 103 9.45 -5.45 14.79
CA PRO A 103 9.06 -5.95 13.47
C PRO A 103 8.71 -7.44 13.46
N ASP A 104 9.46 -8.28 14.18
CA ASP A 104 9.22 -9.72 14.25
C ASP A 104 7.87 -10.06 14.92
N GLU A 105 7.48 -9.31 15.96
CA GLU A 105 6.18 -9.49 16.61
C GLU A 105 5.03 -9.08 15.70
N PHE A 106 5.20 -7.97 14.96
CA PHE A 106 4.25 -7.53 13.95
C PHE A 106 4.10 -8.56 12.83
N LEU A 107 5.21 -9.08 12.30
CA LEU A 107 5.20 -10.13 11.26
C LEU A 107 4.50 -11.39 11.76
N ALA A 108 4.80 -11.83 12.99
CA ALA A 108 4.13 -12.98 13.59
C ALA A 108 2.62 -12.73 13.76
N HIS A 109 2.21 -11.51 14.14
CA HIS A 109 0.81 -11.11 14.19
C HIS A 109 0.14 -11.17 12.81
N ALA A 110 0.80 -10.63 11.78
CA ALA A 110 0.29 -10.65 10.41
C ALA A 110 0.14 -12.07 9.86
N CYS A 111 1.11 -12.95 10.09
CA CYS A 111 1.03 -14.36 9.71
C CYS A 111 -0.16 -15.07 10.39
N ARG A 112 -0.40 -14.82 11.69
CA ARG A 112 -1.56 -15.37 12.41
C ARG A 112 -2.88 -14.86 11.85
N THR A 113 -2.97 -13.56 11.55
CA THR A 113 -4.17 -12.96 10.94
C THR A 113 -4.46 -13.58 9.57
N LEU A 114 -3.43 -13.72 8.71
CA LEU A 114 -3.58 -14.38 7.41
C LEU A 114 -4.01 -15.85 7.55
N ALA A 115 -3.48 -16.57 8.53
CA ALA A 115 -3.83 -17.98 8.75
C ALA A 115 -5.32 -18.15 9.13
N VAL A 116 -5.89 -17.19 9.85
CA VAL A 116 -7.33 -17.16 10.15
C VAL A 116 -8.14 -16.86 8.90
N GLU A 117 -7.81 -15.77 8.20
CA GLU A 117 -8.53 -15.31 7.00
C GLU A 117 -8.50 -16.32 5.84
N LEU A 118 -7.39 -17.04 5.67
CA LEU A 118 -7.17 -18.02 4.60
C LEU A 118 -7.19 -19.47 5.10
N SER A 119 -7.82 -19.73 6.24
CA SER A 119 -7.90 -21.07 6.83
C SER A 119 -8.48 -22.14 5.90
N ALA A 120 -9.37 -21.76 4.97
CA ALA A 120 -9.95 -22.65 3.95
C ALA A 120 -9.07 -22.83 2.69
N ASP A 121 -8.01 -22.03 2.53
CA ASP A 121 -7.12 -22.05 1.36
C ASP A 121 -5.64 -21.95 1.79
N VAL A 122 -5.15 -23.08 2.31
CA VAL A 122 -3.77 -23.21 2.81
C VAL A 122 -2.74 -23.03 1.69
N ALA A 123 -3.09 -23.32 0.43
CA ALA A 123 -2.20 -23.13 -0.70
C ALA A 123 -1.96 -21.64 -0.96
N ARG A 124 -3.04 -20.85 -0.99
CA ARG A 124 -2.97 -19.38 -1.12
C ARG A 124 -2.25 -18.73 0.06
N LEU A 125 -2.55 -19.17 1.28
CA LEU A 125 -1.83 -18.71 2.49
C LEU A 125 -0.31 -18.89 2.34
N ASN A 126 0.14 -20.10 2.01
CA ASN A 126 1.56 -20.40 1.86
C ASN A 126 2.22 -19.56 0.75
N ALA A 127 1.51 -19.29 -0.34
CA ALA A 127 2.01 -18.44 -1.42
C ALA A 127 2.30 -17.01 -0.93
N ILE A 128 1.40 -16.43 -0.12
CA ILE A 128 1.58 -15.09 0.47
C ILE A 128 2.71 -15.09 1.51
N LEU A 129 2.75 -16.07 2.42
CA LEU A 129 3.75 -16.13 3.49
C LEU A 129 5.19 -16.14 2.95
N ARG A 130 5.44 -16.84 1.83
CA ARG A 130 6.76 -16.85 1.16
C ARG A 130 7.21 -15.49 0.61
N ARG A 131 6.30 -14.52 0.48
CA ARG A 131 6.59 -13.16 -0.01
C ARG A 131 6.78 -12.16 1.13
N ILE A 132 6.38 -12.51 2.35
CA ILE A 132 6.49 -11.63 3.52
C ILE A 132 7.91 -11.68 4.10
N ALA A 133 8.48 -12.87 4.22
CA ALA A 133 9.84 -13.10 4.72
C ALA A 133 10.65 -13.84 3.63
N PRO A 134 11.27 -13.11 2.68
CA PRO A 134 12.13 -13.71 1.67
C PRO A 134 13.40 -14.34 2.28
#